data_AF-A0A8R2NN48-F1
#
_entry.id   AF-A0A8R2NN48-F1
#
_cell.length_a   1.000
_cell.length_b   1.000
_cell.length_c   1.000
_cell.angle_alpha   90.00
_cell.angle_beta   90.00
_cell.angle_gamma   90.00
#
_symmetry.space_group_name_H-M   'P 1'
#
loop_
_entity.id
_entity.type
_entity.pdbx_description
1 polymer ?
#
loop_
_entity_poly.entity_id
_entity_poly.type
_entity_poly.pdbx_seq_one_letter_code
_entity_poly.pdbx_strand_id
1 'polypeptide(L)'
;MLILFDFKVILGGGRRHWLPKVAQDPEQPTDEGRRLDGRNLIDDWIRDKKKRNIKAEYVWNNSQLDKIDAKNVDYLLGLFAYSHMEFEVDRDKGQNGDPPLSEMAVKALSILQKNNKGFFLFVESGRIDHAHHYNNPYRALEETLVLESTLEAIMSKVDLSDTLIVVTADHSHVMTMGGLATPRGNDILGVDVKPSDVDGLPYSTLLYGNGPGHSAEHRLVPMVNATDAETHNRLHGAAVPRQWATHGGEDVPVYAAGPHGITQALFSGTFDQSYVPHAIAYVACLAEHAERCRRQDAEAVNRSNSDATFTAGKAGVLGVGPSSQGCSVDTNAVTRTAATGGAKSGAAIVLASSVLSDNGSSKQTNNTNPLLNLGYALIAAAAMLVVAVT
;
A
#
# COMPACT_ATOMS: atom_id res chain seq x y z
N MET A 1 15.55 -12.63 -2.08
CA MET A 1 14.44 -12.75 -1.13
C MET A 1 13.20 -13.36 -1.77
N LEU A 2 12.56 -12.69 -2.75
CA LEU A 2 11.25 -13.04 -3.33
C LEU A 2 11.01 -14.52 -3.69
N ILE A 3 11.99 -15.26 -4.23
CA ILE A 3 11.83 -16.69 -4.61
C ILE A 3 11.66 -17.63 -3.40
N LEU A 4 12.07 -17.23 -2.19
CA LEU A 4 12.01 -18.08 -0.99
C LEU A 4 10.61 -18.15 -0.34
N PHE A 5 9.71 -17.25 -0.72
CA PHE A 5 8.32 -17.22 -0.26
C PHE A 5 7.38 -17.52 -1.44
N ASP A 6 6.32 -18.29 -1.18
CA ASP A 6 5.44 -18.83 -2.23
C ASP A 6 4.32 -17.82 -2.60
N PHE A 7 4.73 -16.57 -2.86
CA PHE A 7 3.88 -15.47 -3.35
C PHE A 7 3.11 -15.93 -4.59
N LYS A 8 1.77 -15.72 -4.60
CA LYS A 8 0.92 -16.10 -5.75
C LYS A 8 1.06 -15.11 -6.88
N VAL A 9 0.99 -13.83 -6.54
CA VAL A 9 1.10 -12.71 -7.46
C VAL A 9 2.27 -11.83 -7.03
N ILE A 10 3.05 -11.36 -8.00
CA ILE A 10 4.04 -10.30 -7.85
C ILE A 10 3.84 -9.38 -9.07
N LEU A 11 3.46 -8.13 -8.85
CA LEU A 11 3.26 -7.13 -9.91
C LEU A 11 4.05 -5.86 -9.59
N GLY A 12 4.72 -5.29 -10.60
CA GLY A 12 5.41 -4.01 -10.49
C GLY A 12 6.55 -3.85 -11.50
N GLY A 13 7.52 -3.00 -11.19
CA GLY A 13 8.75 -2.86 -11.97
C GLY A 13 9.87 -3.84 -11.57
N GLY A 14 11.06 -3.63 -12.13
CA GLY A 14 12.33 -4.11 -11.59
C GLY A 14 12.99 -5.24 -12.38
N ARG A 15 12.64 -5.46 -13.67
CA ARG A 15 13.19 -6.55 -14.51
C ARG A 15 14.72 -6.67 -14.44
N ARG A 16 15.43 -5.54 -14.37
CA ARG A 16 16.91 -5.48 -14.27
C ARG A 16 17.49 -6.33 -13.13
N HIS A 17 16.76 -6.53 -12.03
CA HIS A 17 17.22 -7.31 -10.87
C HIS A 17 16.94 -8.82 -10.98
N TRP A 18 16.13 -9.22 -11.96
CA TRP A 18 15.82 -10.61 -12.30
C TRP A 18 16.72 -11.14 -13.43
N LEU A 19 17.17 -10.26 -14.34
CA LEU A 19 18.00 -10.62 -15.51
C LEU A 19 19.52 -10.62 -15.19
N PRO A 20 20.30 -11.55 -15.75
CA PRO A 20 21.76 -11.53 -15.68
C PRO A 20 22.35 -10.43 -16.57
N LYS A 21 23.58 -9.99 -16.27
CA LYS A 21 24.31 -8.92 -16.99
C LYS A 21 24.74 -9.25 -18.43
N VAL A 22 24.12 -10.25 -19.05
CA VAL A 22 24.28 -10.63 -20.47
C VAL A 22 22.93 -10.85 -21.15
N ALA A 23 21.81 -10.65 -20.44
CA ALA A 23 20.47 -10.65 -21.00
C ALA A 23 19.99 -9.21 -21.17
N GLN A 24 19.45 -8.91 -22.35
CA GLN A 24 18.82 -7.63 -22.68
C GLN A 24 17.40 -7.57 -22.09
N ASP A 25 16.94 -6.38 -21.75
CA ASP A 25 15.54 -6.13 -21.37
C ASP A 25 14.59 -6.27 -22.59
N PRO A 26 13.40 -6.87 -22.44
CA PRO A 26 12.48 -7.08 -23.57
C PRO A 26 11.89 -5.80 -24.19
N GLU A 27 11.97 -4.66 -23.49
CA GLU A 27 11.41 -3.38 -23.98
C GLU A 27 12.49 -2.28 -24.06
N GLN A 28 13.62 -2.46 -23.38
CA GLN A 28 14.82 -1.62 -23.50
C GLN A 28 16.02 -2.48 -23.98
N PRO A 29 16.10 -2.89 -25.27
CA PRO A 29 17.12 -3.84 -25.74
C PRO A 29 18.57 -3.33 -25.65
N THR A 30 18.77 -2.03 -25.40
CA THR A 30 20.06 -1.42 -25.08
C THR A 30 20.58 -1.77 -23.69
N ASP A 31 19.70 -2.21 -22.78
CA ASP A 31 19.98 -2.27 -21.36
C ASP A 31 20.09 -3.72 -20.85
N GLU A 32 21.23 -4.01 -20.22
CA GLU A 32 21.54 -5.31 -19.65
C GLU A 32 20.90 -5.49 -18.26
N GLY A 33 20.64 -6.74 -17.87
CA GLY A 33 20.38 -7.11 -16.49
C GLY A 33 21.49 -6.70 -15.52
N ARG A 34 21.21 -6.74 -14.21
CA ARG A 34 22.13 -6.30 -13.14
C ARG A 34 22.68 -7.45 -12.31
N ARG A 35 22.26 -8.70 -12.54
CA ARG A 35 22.74 -9.84 -11.76
C ARG A 35 24.12 -10.31 -12.22
N LEU A 36 25.03 -10.45 -11.26
CA LEU A 36 26.40 -10.93 -11.47
C LEU A 36 26.56 -12.45 -11.27
N ASP A 37 25.51 -13.15 -10.81
CA ASP A 37 25.53 -14.60 -10.58
C ASP A 37 25.13 -15.44 -11.82
N GLY A 38 24.98 -14.80 -12.99
CA GLY A 38 24.64 -15.44 -14.26
C GLY A 38 23.22 -16.03 -14.35
N ARG A 39 22.40 -15.92 -13.30
CA ARG A 39 21.05 -16.50 -13.26
C ARG A 39 20.01 -15.56 -13.88
N ASN A 40 19.10 -16.12 -14.66
CA ASN A 40 17.81 -15.48 -14.95
C ASN A 40 16.75 -15.98 -13.97
N LEU A 41 16.29 -15.09 -13.10
CA LEU A 41 15.31 -15.43 -12.07
C LEU A 41 13.89 -15.62 -12.63
N ILE A 42 13.57 -15.04 -13.79
CA ILE A 42 12.30 -15.28 -14.48
C ILE A 42 12.27 -16.72 -14.99
N ASP A 43 13.32 -17.17 -15.66
CA ASP A 43 13.45 -18.57 -16.12
C ASP A 43 13.44 -19.57 -14.96
N ASP A 44 14.10 -19.25 -13.85
CA ASP A 44 14.09 -20.10 -12.65
C ASP A 44 12.67 -20.19 -12.03
N TRP A 45 11.93 -19.09 -11.98
CA TRP A 45 10.55 -19.05 -11.47
C TRP A 45 9.60 -19.84 -12.39
N ILE A 46 9.63 -19.61 -13.71
CA ILE A 46 8.80 -20.34 -14.69
C ILE A 46 9.11 -21.85 -14.63
N ARG A 47 10.39 -22.21 -14.52
CA ARG A 47 10.86 -23.60 -14.41
C ARG A 47 10.40 -24.28 -13.12
N ASP A 48 10.36 -23.56 -11.99
CA ASP A 48 9.75 -24.03 -10.74
C ASP A 48 8.25 -24.34 -10.92
N LYS A 49 7.45 -23.37 -11.40
CA LYS A 49 5.99 -23.57 -11.55
C LYS A 49 5.67 -24.71 -12.53
N LYS A 50 6.38 -24.77 -13.66
CA LYS A 50 6.26 -25.85 -14.64
C LYS A 50 6.65 -27.22 -14.06
N LYS A 51 7.74 -27.30 -13.28
CA LYS A 51 8.14 -28.54 -12.58
C LYS A 51 7.12 -28.98 -11.54
N ARG A 52 6.42 -28.04 -10.89
CA ARG A 52 5.32 -28.30 -9.94
C ARG A 52 3.96 -28.57 -10.62
N ASN A 53 3.86 -28.53 -11.95
CA ASN A 53 2.61 -28.61 -12.71
C ASN A 53 1.55 -27.59 -12.26
N ILE A 54 2.01 -26.36 -11.99
CA ILE A 54 1.20 -25.21 -11.56
C ILE A 54 0.92 -24.32 -12.78
N LYS A 55 -0.31 -23.79 -12.91
CA LYS A 55 -0.62 -22.83 -13.98
C LYS A 55 -0.06 -21.46 -13.61
N ALA A 56 0.98 -21.02 -14.31
CA ALA A 56 1.66 -19.77 -13.98
C ALA A 56 2.08 -19.01 -15.23
N GLU A 57 1.86 -17.69 -15.21
CA GLU A 57 2.15 -16.80 -16.33
C GLU A 57 3.18 -15.74 -15.93
N TYR A 58 4.01 -15.35 -16.89
CA TYR A 58 4.93 -14.22 -16.80
C TYR A 58 4.52 -13.17 -17.84
N VAL A 59 4.35 -11.93 -17.40
CA VAL A 59 3.93 -10.80 -18.23
C VAL A 59 4.79 -9.57 -17.98
N TRP A 60 4.85 -8.66 -18.95
CA TRP A 60 5.64 -7.44 -18.86
C TRP A 60 5.03 -6.20 -19.55
N ASN A 61 3.81 -6.28 -20.10
CA ASN A 61 3.05 -5.12 -20.59
C ASN A 61 1.53 -5.31 -20.53
N ASN A 62 0.79 -4.23 -20.80
CA ASN A 62 -0.68 -4.16 -20.90
C ASN A 62 -1.28 -5.31 -21.71
N SER A 63 -0.86 -5.48 -22.96
CA SER A 63 -1.43 -6.49 -23.88
C SER A 63 -1.29 -7.92 -23.33
N GLN A 64 -0.26 -8.20 -22.53
CA GLN A 64 -0.12 -9.49 -21.86
C GLN A 64 -0.97 -9.58 -20.59
N LEU A 65 -0.99 -8.55 -19.75
CA LEU A 65 -1.79 -8.52 -18.51
C LEU A 65 -3.29 -8.63 -18.81
N ASP A 66 -3.80 -7.97 -19.85
CA ASP A 66 -5.19 -8.07 -20.31
C ASP A 66 -5.62 -9.52 -20.51
N LYS A 67 -4.78 -10.30 -21.22
CA LYS A 67 -5.04 -11.70 -21.60
C LYS A 67 -5.05 -12.67 -20.42
N ILE A 68 -4.62 -12.25 -19.22
CA ILE A 68 -4.64 -13.09 -18.02
C ILE A 68 -6.09 -13.28 -17.54
N ASP A 69 -6.64 -14.47 -17.80
CA ASP A 69 -7.81 -15.00 -17.09
C ASP A 69 -7.42 -15.39 -15.65
N ALA A 70 -7.74 -14.50 -14.71
CA ALA A 70 -7.50 -14.70 -13.29
C ALA A 70 -8.12 -16.00 -12.74
N LYS A 71 -9.19 -16.54 -13.35
CA LYS A 71 -9.79 -17.82 -12.94
C LYS A 71 -8.85 -18.98 -13.20
N ASN A 72 -8.15 -18.97 -14.34
CA ASN A 72 -7.30 -20.06 -14.79
C ASN A 72 -5.82 -19.95 -14.42
N VAL A 73 -5.33 -18.79 -13.95
CA VAL A 73 -3.91 -18.64 -13.56
C VAL A 73 -3.74 -18.75 -12.04
N ASP A 74 -2.88 -19.66 -11.56
CA ASP A 74 -2.62 -19.88 -10.13
C ASP A 74 -1.52 -18.95 -9.59
N TYR A 75 -0.55 -18.58 -10.44
CA TYR A 75 0.53 -17.63 -10.11
C TYR A 75 0.79 -16.65 -11.25
N LEU A 76 1.03 -15.39 -10.93
CA LEU A 76 1.32 -14.34 -11.90
C LEU A 76 2.57 -13.55 -11.50
N LEU A 77 3.54 -13.45 -12.40
CA LEU A 77 4.68 -12.55 -12.29
C LEU A 77 4.55 -11.48 -13.37
N GLY A 78 4.29 -10.24 -12.97
CA GLY A 78 4.26 -9.07 -13.86
C GLY A 78 5.41 -8.14 -13.55
N LEU A 79 6.33 -7.95 -14.51
CA LEU A 79 7.48 -7.07 -14.36
C LEU A 79 7.49 -6.06 -15.52
N PHE A 80 6.83 -4.93 -15.31
CA PHE A 80 6.41 -4.01 -16.38
C PHE A 80 7.47 -2.99 -16.80
N ALA A 81 8.43 -2.70 -15.91
CA ALA A 81 9.55 -1.80 -16.22
C ALA A 81 10.93 -2.39 -15.89
N TYR A 82 11.96 -1.88 -16.57
CA TYR A 82 13.36 -2.20 -16.29
C TYR A 82 13.77 -1.85 -14.85
N SER A 83 13.35 -0.66 -14.38
CA SER A 83 13.55 -0.16 -13.01
C SER A 83 12.20 0.02 -12.32
N HIS A 84 11.89 1.19 -11.76
CA HIS A 84 10.55 1.54 -11.27
C HIS A 84 9.63 1.72 -12.50
N MET A 85 8.31 1.49 -12.36
CA MET A 85 7.36 1.84 -13.43
C MET A 85 7.34 3.37 -13.64
N GLU A 86 6.85 3.87 -14.77
CA GLU A 86 6.79 5.32 -14.96
C GLU A 86 5.75 6.02 -14.08
N PHE A 87 5.84 7.35 -13.97
CA PHE A 87 4.76 8.14 -13.37
C PHE A 87 3.52 8.03 -14.26
N GLU A 88 2.31 7.97 -13.69
CA GLU A 88 1.04 7.85 -14.42
C GLU A 88 0.85 8.94 -15.50
N VAL A 89 1.43 10.12 -15.28
CA VAL A 89 1.37 11.27 -16.19
C VAL A 89 2.39 11.19 -17.35
N ASP A 90 3.40 10.33 -17.23
CA ASP A 90 4.40 10.03 -18.24
C ASP A 90 4.23 8.61 -18.85
N ARG A 91 3.35 7.77 -18.26
CA ARG A 91 3.16 6.35 -18.56
C ARG A 91 2.63 6.11 -19.99
N ASP A 92 3.27 5.21 -20.73
CA ASP A 92 2.68 4.69 -21.97
C ASP A 92 1.46 3.83 -21.65
N LYS A 93 0.30 4.26 -22.16
CA LYS A 93 -1.01 3.62 -21.96
C LYS A 93 -1.40 2.74 -23.16
N GLY A 94 -0.49 2.56 -24.11
CA GLY A 94 -0.60 1.67 -25.25
C GLY A 94 -0.42 0.19 -24.90
N GLN A 95 -0.61 -0.68 -25.91
CA GLN A 95 -0.58 -2.14 -25.73
C GLN A 95 0.79 -2.69 -25.29
N ASN A 96 1.88 -1.98 -25.61
CA ASN A 96 3.25 -2.35 -25.23
C ASN A 96 3.76 -1.56 -24.01
N GLY A 97 2.88 -0.80 -23.34
CA GLY A 97 3.21 0.01 -22.18
C GLY A 97 2.84 -0.63 -20.84
N ASP A 98 2.99 0.17 -19.79
CA ASP A 98 2.76 -0.17 -18.38
C ASP A 98 1.25 -0.15 -18.02
N PRO A 99 0.77 -1.04 -17.14
CA PRO A 99 -0.57 -0.98 -16.56
C PRO A 99 -0.66 0.04 -15.40
N PRO A 100 -1.83 0.67 -15.17
CA PRO A 100 -2.06 1.47 -13.97
C PRO A 100 -2.08 0.56 -12.73
N LEU A 101 -1.73 1.12 -11.57
CA LEU A 101 -1.73 0.41 -10.28
C LEU A 101 -3.08 -0.23 -9.97
N SER A 102 -4.19 0.41 -10.34
CA SER A 102 -5.54 -0.07 -10.12
C SER A 102 -5.84 -1.37 -10.87
N GLU A 103 -5.39 -1.51 -12.11
CA GLU A 103 -5.53 -2.74 -12.90
C GLU A 103 -4.65 -3.87 -12.37
N MET A 104 -3.40 -3.56 -11.97
CA MET A 104 -2.52 -4.52 -11.31
C MET A 104 -3.17 -5.05 -10.02
N ALA A 105 -3.62 -4.14 -9.15
CA ALA A 105 -4.24 -4.44 -7.87
C ALA A 105 -5.54 -5.25 -8.05
N VAL A 106 -6.40 -4.87 -9.01
CA VAL A 106 -7.63 -5.62 -9.35
C VAL A 106 -7.32 -7.01 -9.91
N LYS A 107 -6.29 -7.17 -10.76
CA LYS A 107 -5.89 -8.49 -11.28
C LYS A 107 -5.32 -9.37 -10.16
N ALA A 108 -4.49 -8.81 -9.27
CA ALA A 108 -3.96 -9.51 -8.10
C ALA A 108 -5.09 -9.99 -7.17
N LEU A 109 -6.02 -9.10 -6.81
CA LEU A 109 -7.21 -9.40 -6.02
C LEU A 109 -8.03 -10.53 -6.67
N SER A 110 -8.28 -10.45 -7.99
CA SER A 110 -9.07 -11.45 -8.73
C SER A 110 -8.44 -12.85 -8.74
N ILE A 111 -7.12 -12.97 -8.64
CA ILE A 111 -6.41 -14.25 -8.50
C ILE A 111 -6.47 -14.74 -7.05
N LEU A 112 -6.31 -13.83 -6.09
CA LEU A 112 -6.27 -14.13 -4.66
C LEU A 112 -7.62 -14.57 -4.07
N GLN A 113 -8.72 -13.96 -4.51
CA GLN A 113 -10.09 -14.29 -4.07
C GLN A 113 -10.51 -15.75 -4.36
N LYS A 114 -9.70 -16.50 -5.13
CA LYS A 114 -9.89 -17.95 -5.31
C LYS A 114 -9.50 -18.78 -4.09
N ASN A 115 -8.75 -18.22 -3.13
CA ASN A 115 -8.37 -18.91 -1.90
C ASN A 115 -9.44 -18.69 -0.82
N ASN A 116 -10.21 -19.73 -0.49
CA ASN A 116 -11.26 -19.71 0.54
C ASN A 116 -10.73 -19.75 1.99
N LYS A 117 -9.51 -19.25 2.22
CA LYS A 117 -8.83 -19.11 3.51
C LYS A 117 -8.21 -17.72 3.64
N GLY A 118 -8.91 -16.73 3.08
CA GLY A 118 -8.43 -15.37 2.98
C GLY A 118 -7.19 -15.18 2.10
N PHE A 119 -6.66 -13.96 2.11
CA PHE A 119 -5.43 -13.58 1.44
C PHE A 119 -4.84 -12.33 2.11
N PHE A 120 -3.57 -12.06 1.82
CA PHE A 120 -2.91 -10.79 2.14
C PHE A 120 -2.42 -10.16 0.84
N LEU A 121 -2.99 -9.02 0.47
CA LEU A 121 -2.56 -8.20 -0.65
C LEU A 121 -2.00 -6.88 -0.11
N PHE A 122 -0.72 -6.65 -0.37
CA PHE A 122 -0.07 -5.35 -0.21
C PHE A 122 -0.10 -4.63 -1.57
N VAL A 123 -0.65 -3.42 -1.59
CA VAL A 123 -0.55 -2.49 -2.72
C VAL A 123 0.15 -1.22 -2.27
N GLU A 124 1.08 -0.73 -3.07
CA GLU A 124 1.87 0.47 -2.80
C GLU A 124 1.88 1.34 -4.05
N SER A 125 1.53 2.62 -3.88
CA SER A 125 1.83 3.63 -4.89
C SER A 125 3.12 4.33 -4.47
N GLY A 126 4.21 3.99 -5.15
CA GLY A 126 5.56 4.41 -4.78
C GLY A 126 6.16 5.50 -5.67
N ARG A 127 5.59 5.85 -6.85
CA ARG A 127 6.38 6.66 -7.79
C ARG A 127 6.74 8.06 -7.28
N ILE A 128 5.79 8.79 -6.76
CA ILE A 128 5.76 8.98 -5.31
C ILE A 128 6.75 9.94 -4.66
N ASP A 129 7.31 9.49 -3.54
CA ASP A 129 8.52 9.95 -2.87
C ASP A 129 9.60 10.39 -3.84
N HIS A 130 9.85 9.66 -4.95
CA HIS A 130 10.83 10.11 -5.94
C HIS A 130 10.47 11.50 -6.47
N ALA A 131 9.18 11.79 -6.71
CA ALA A 131 8.72 13.14 -7.07
C ALA A 131 8.76 14.15 -5.90
N HIS A 132 8.47 13.77 -4.65
CA HIS A 132 8.69 14.68 -3.50
C HIS A 132 10.20 14.98 -3.28
N HIS A 133 11.07 13.98 -3.44
CA HIS A 133 12.52 14.09 -3.52
C HIS A 133 12.98 15.03 -4.64
N TYR A 134 12.31 15.01 -5.81
CA TYR A 134 12.51 15.98 -6.88
C TYR A 134 11.89 17.37 -6.59
N ASN A 135 11.24 17.58 -5.44
CA ASN A 135 10.37 18.73 -5.16
C ASN A 135 9.33 19.00 -6.27
N ASN A 136 8.80 17.95 -6.88
CA ASN A 136 7.82 18.00 -7.96
C ASN A 136 6.43 17.61 -7.43
N PRO A 137 5.65 18.56 -6.89
CA PRO A 137 4.29 18.30 -6.44
C PRO A 137 3.29 18.20 -7.59
N TYR A 138 3.65 18.27 -8.87
CA TYR A 138 2.69 17.85 -9.92
C TYR A 138 2.59 16.32 -9.93
N ARG A 139 3.73 15.63 -10.13
CA ARG A 139 3.80 14.16 -10.06
C ARG A 139 3.50 13.66 -8.64
N ALA A 140 4.05 14.33 -7.63
CA ALA A 140 3.64 14.14 -6.24
C ALA A 140 2.34 14.87 -5.87
N LEU A 141 1.45 15.12 -6.84
CA LEU A 141 0.00 15.22 -6.61
C LEU A 141 -0.83 14.30 -7.51
N GLU A 142 -0.25 13.42 -8.32
CA GLU A 142 -0.99 12.54 -9.25
C GLU A 142 -0.97 11.06 -8.81
N GLU A 143 0.15 10.52 -8.37
CA GLU A 143 0.27 9.06 -8.11
C GLU A 143 -0.55 8.54 -6.90
N THR A 144 -1.02 9.39 -5.98
CA THR A 144 -2.03 9.00 -4.98
C THR A 144 -3.48 9.30 -5.43
N LEU A 145 -3.73 9.99 -6.56
CA LEU A 145 -5.02 9.81 -7.25
C LEU A 145 -5.09 8.39 -7.83
N VAL A 146 -3.95 7.88 -8.30
CA VAL A 146 -3.80 6.47 -8.69
C VAL A 146 -3.99 5.54 -7.49
N LEU A 147 -3.48 5.90 -6.30
CA LEU A 147 -3.77 5.16 -5.06
C LEU A 147 -5.24 5.26 -4.62
N GLU A 148 -5.85 6.44 -4.64
CA GLU A 148 -7.25 6.71 -4.26
C GLU A 148 -8.20 5.93 -5.17
N SER A 149 -8.02 6.02 -6.49
CA SER A 149 -8.77 5.23 -7.46
C SER A 149 -8.46 3.72 -7.40
N THR A 150 -7.27 3.32 -6.95
CA THR A 150 -6.95 1.91 -6.64
C THR A 150 -7.68 1.41 -5.40
N LEU A 151 -7.76 2.23 -4.35
CA LEU A 151 -8.54 1.97 -3.14
C LEU A 151 -10.03 1.85 -3.50
N GLU A 152 -10.61 2.79 -4.26
CA GLU A 152 -11.99 2.70 -4.76
C GLU A 152 -12.20 1.43 -5.60
N ALA A 153 -11.27 1.11 -6.52
CA ALA A 153 -11.35 -0.08 -7.36
C ALA A 153 -11.31 -1.39 -6.54
N ILE A 154 -10.55 -1.44 -5.44
CA ILE A 154 -10.54 -2.57 -4.50
C ILE A 154 -11.80 -2.60 -3.63
N MET A 155 -12.22 -1.47 -3.06
CA MET A 155 -13.45 -1.37 -2.25
C MET A 155 -14.69 -1.78 -3.04
N SER A 156 -14.70 -1.58 -4.37
CA SER A 156 -15.78 -2.06 -5.25
C SER A 156 -15.82 -3.60 -5.46
N LYS A 157 -14.89 -4.36 -4.87
CA LYS A 157 -14.66 -5.79 -5.14
C LYS A 157 -14.50 -6.67 -3.89
N VAL A 158 -14.62 -6.10 -2.69
CA VAL A 158 -14.46 -6.81 -1.41
C VAL A 158 -15.64 -6.52 -0.49
N ASP A 159 -15.90 -7.42 0.47
CA ASP A 159 -16.94 -7.22 1.48
C ASP A 159 -16.28 -6.77 2.80
N LEU A 160 -16.56 -5.55 3.25
CA LEU A 160 -15.97 -5.02 4.49
C LEU A 160 -16.45 -5.74 5.77
N SER A 161 -17.35 -6.73 5.67
CA SER A 161 -17.67 -7.63 6.79
C SER A 161 -16.66 -8.78 6.97
N ASP A 162 -15.92 -9.18 5.93
CA ASP A 162 -14.84 -10.19 6.00
C ASP A 162 -13.44 -9.62 5.70
N THR A 163 -13.37 -8.43 5.08
CA THR A 163 -12.15 -7.83 4.56
C THR A 163 -11.71 -6.63 5.39
N LEU A 164 -10.54 -6.74 6.05
CA LEU A 164 -9.82 -5.58 6.57
C LEU A 164 -9.04 -4.88 5.44
N ILE A 165 -9.31 -3.59 5.28
CA ILE A 165 -8.50 -2.62 4.55
C ILE A 165 -7.77 -1.73 5.57
N VAL A 166 -6.46 -1.58 5.43
CA VAL A 166 -5.66 -0.54 6.10
C VAL A 166 -4.96 0.28 5.03
N VAL A 167 -4.99 1.60 5.16
CA VAL A 167 -4.24 2.57 4.34
C VAL A 167 -3.36 3.39 5.27
N THR A 168 -2.05 3.29 5.11
CA THR A 168 -1.07 4.05 5.90
C THR A 168 0.11 4.47 5.04
N ALA A 169 0.60 5.67 5.30
CA ALA A 169 1.95 6.07 4.93
C ALA A 169 3.01 5.34 5.76
N ASP A 170 4.28 5.37 5.35
CA ASP A 170 5.41 4.77 6.10
C ASP A 170 6.40 5.82 6.65
N HIS A 171 6.51 6.97 5.99
CA HIS A 171 7.12 8.20 6.49
C HIS A 171 6.42 9.41 5.86
N SER A 172 6.86 10.64 6.14
CA SER A 172 6.32 11.85 5.51
C SER A 172 7.34 12.47 4.54
N HIS A 173 7.06 13.67 4.02
CA HIS A 173 8.00 14.50 3.27
C HIS A 173 8.10 15.92 3.82
N VAL A 174 9.23 16.61 3.56
CA VAL A 174 9.42 18.02 3.96
C VAL A 174 8.59 19.01 3.13
N MET A 175 7.43 18.63 2.62
CA MET A 175 6.52 19.52 1.90
C MET A 175 5.63 20.28 2.88
N THR A 176 5.34 21.53 2.57
CA THR A 176 4.48 22.42 3.34
C THR A 176 3.40 23.01 2.45
N MET A 177 2.18 23.13 2.97
CA MET A 177 1.06 23.84 2.33
C MET A 177 0.76 25.10 3.14
N GLY A 178 0.77 26.26 2.49
CA GLY A 178 0.60 27.55 3.15
C GLY A 178 -0.04 28.61 2.27
N GLY A 179 0.15 29.87 2.65
CA GLY A 179 -0.43 31.04 1.99
C GLY A 179 -0.86 32.10 3.00
N LEU A 180 -0.77 33.36 2.60
CA LEU A 180 -1.29 34.53 3.31
C LEU A 180 -2.70 34.91 2.83
N ALA A 181 -3.04 34.60 1.58
CA ALA A 181 -4.32 34.98 0.96
C ALA A 181 -4.87 33.97 -0.05
N THR A 182 -4.21 32.83 -0.31
CA THR A 182 -4.72 31.72 -1.14
C THR A 182 -6.20 31.40 -0.86
N PRO A 183 -7.15 31.70 -1.78
CA PRO A 183 -8.58 31.54 -1.53
C PRO A 183 -9.03 30.07 -1.66
N ARG A 184 -10.19 29.73 -1.08
CA ARG A 184 -10.81 28.42 -1.29
C ARG A 184 -11.16 28.24 -2.78
N GLY A 185 -10.56 27.23 -3.42
CA GLY A 185 -10.70 26.98 -4.85
C GLY A 185 -9.57 27.56 -5.71
N ASN A 186 -8.53 28.13 -5.11
CA ASN A 186 -7.25 28.34 -5.80
C ASN A 186 -6.66 26.99 -6.24
N ASP A 187 -5.88 27.00 -7.31
CA ASP A 187 -5.01 25.88 -7.65
C ASP A 187 -3.99 25.66 -6.51
N ILE A 188 -3.80 24.41 -6.12
CA ILE A 188 -2.80 23.99 -5.12
C ILE A 188 -1.37 24.08 -5.65
N LEU A 189 -1.19 23.90 -6.96
CA LEU A 189 0.11 24.09 -7.61
C LEU A 189 0.38 25.58 -7.88
N GLY A 190 -0.67 26.40 -7.87
CA GLY A 190 -0.63 27.83 -8.09
C GLY A 190 0.10 28.62 -7.00
N VAL A 191 0.36 29.89 -7.32
CA VAL A 191 0.87 30.89 -6.37
C VAL A 191 -0.21 31.38 -5.40
N ASP A 192 0.22 31.95 -4.28
CA ASP A 192 -0.64 32.83 -3.48
C ASP A 192 -1.00 34.08 -4.29
N VAL A 193 -2.21 34.60 -4.09
CA VAL A 193 -2.72 35.81 -4.75
C VAL A 193 -2.05 37.11 -4.26
N LYS A 194 -1.30 37.06 -3.16
CA LYS A 194 -0.41 38.12 -2.68
C LYS A 194 1.05 37.68 -2.81
N PRO A 195 1.95 38.55 -3.33
CA PRO A 195 3.39 38.32 -3.20
C PRO A 195 3.84 38.36 -1.74
N SER A 196 5.08 37.94 -1.48
CA SER A 196 5.69 38.11 -0.16
C SER A 196 5.84 39.59 0.18
N ASP A 197 5.56 39.94 1.43
CA ASP A 197 5.64 41.30 1.98
C ASP A 197 7.08 41.76 2.28
N VAL A 198 8.05 40.83 2.24
CA VAL A 198 9.47 41.09 2.45
C VAL A 198 10.20 41.48 1.16
N ASP A 199 9.92 40.77 0.05
CA ASP A 199 10.64 40.92 -1.22
C ASP A 199 9.77 41.29 -2.43
N GLY A 200 8.45 41.35 -2.28
CA GLY A 200 7.52 41.68 -3.37
C GLY A 200 7.39 40.59 -4.44
N LEU A 201 8.03 39.43 -4.28
CA LEU A 201 7.98 38.34 -5.26
C LEU A 201 6.82 37.37 -4.94
N PRO A 202 6.15 36.79 -5.96
CA PRO A 202 5.16 35.72 -5.76
C PRO A 202 5.80 34.47 -5.14
N TYR A 203 5.00 33.55 -4.60
CA TYR A 203 5.45 32.26 -4.07
C TYR A 203 4.36 31.20 -4.23
N SER A 204 4.76 29.93 -4.37
CA SER A 204 3.83 28.80 -4.53
C SER A 204 3.06 28.48 -3.23
N THR A 205 1.83 27.98 -3.36
CA THR A 205 1.03 27.46 -2.25
C THR A 205 1.69 26.23 -1.58
N LEU A 206 2.40 25.42 -2.37
CA LEU A 206 3.25 24.32 -1.92
C LEU A 206 4.74 24.67 -2.03
N LEU A 207 5.48 24.47 -0.93
CA LEU A 207 6.93 24.70 -0.81
C LEU A 207 7.60 23.58 -0.01
N TYR A 208 8.91 23.38 -0.18
CA TYR A 208 9.66 22.32 0.51
C TYR A 208 10.73 22.86 1.48
N GLY A 209 10.99 22.12 2.56
CA GLY A 209 12.09 22.43 3.48
C GLY A 209 13.47 22.29 2.84
N ASN A 210 13.67 21.27 1.99
CA ASN A 210 14.89 21.08 1.23
C ASN A 210 14.66 20.27 -0.07
N GLY A 211 15.62 20.31 -0.99
CA GLY A 211 15.61 19.52 -2.22
C GLY A 211 16.17 20.29 -3.44
N PRO A 212 16.00 19.76 -4.66
CA PRO A 212 16.55 20.34 -5.90
C PRO A 212 15.76 21.56 -6.40
N GLY A 213 14.59 21.86 -5.82
CA GLY A 213 13.83 23.08 -6.08
C GLY A 213 14.38 24.35 -5.41
N HIS A 214 15.55 24.27 -4.76
CA HIS A 214 16.24 25.45 -4.25
C HIS A 214 16.89 26.23 -5.40
N SER A 215 16.78 27.56 -5.35
CA SER A 215 17.43 28.48 -6.29
C SER A 215 17.86 29.74 -5.57
N ALA A 216 19.14 30.09 -5.70
CA ALA A 216 19.74 31.23 -5.02
C ALA A 216 19.49 32.59 -5.73
N GLU A 217 19.15 32.56 -7.01
CA GLU A 217 19.01 33.77 -7.84
C GLU A 217 17.54 34.13 -8.11
N HIS A 218 16.69 33.13 -8.38
CA HIS A 218 15.29 33.32 -8.77
C HIS A 218 14.36 32.29 -8.12
N ARG A 219 13.34 32.73 -7.38
CA ARG A 219 12.35 31.82 -6.76
C ARG A 219 11.55 31.07 -7.83
N LEU A 220 11.49 29.75 -7.74
CA LEU A 220 10.72 28.91 -8.66
C LEU A 220 9.21 29.07 -8.42
N VAL A 221 8.53 29.78 -9.31
CA VAL A 221 7.07 30.04 -9.25
C VAL A 221 6.36 29.63 -10.55
N PRO A 222 5.13 29.07 -10.47
CA PRO A 222 4.29 28.71 -11.61
C PRO A 222 4.30 29.74 -12.75
N MET A 223 4.54 29.26 -13.96
CA MET A 223 4.54 30.09 -15.17
C MET A 223 3.12 30.22 -15.71
N VAL A 224 2.73 31.45 -16.03
CA VAL A 224 1.49 31.72 -16.76
C VAL A 224 1.67 31.20 -18.19
N ASN A 225 0.79 30.30 -18.64
CA ASN A 225 0.85 29.60 -19.93
C ASN A 225 2.03 28.61 -20.09
N ALA A 226 2.38 27.86 -19.04
CA ALA A 226 3.22 26.67 -19.18
C ALA A 226 2.57 25.61 -20.10
N THR A 227 3.38 24.84 -20.82
CA THR A 227 2.95 23.60 -21.48
C THR A 227 2.74 22.47 -20.47
N ASP A 228 2.05 21.41 -20.87
CA ASP A 228 1.87 20.18 -20.08
C ASP A 228 3.24 19.63 -19.64
N ALA A 229 4.22 19.56 -20.54
CA ALA A 229 5.57 19.07 -20.24
C ALA A 229 6.32 19.94 -19.22
N GLU A 230 6.18 21.28 -19.28
CA GLU A 230 6.76 22.21 -18.30
C GLU A 230 6.04 22.13 -16.94
N THR A 231 4.76 21.79 -16.95
CA THR A 231 3.94 21.57 -15.75
C THR A 231 4.31 20.24 -15.09
N HIS A 232 4.39 19.15 -15.86
CA HIS A 232 4.73 17.81 -15.39
C HIS A 232 6.13 17.73 -14.78
N ASN A 233 7.09 18.47 -15.36
CA ASN A 233 8.48 18.50 -14.89
C ASN A 233 8.75 19.62 -13.88
N ARG A 234 7.70 20.30 -13.37
CA ARG A 234 7.88 21.47 -12.52
C ARG A 234 8.44 21.13 -11.13
N LEU A 235 9.50 21.83 -10.74
CA LEU A 235 10.00 21.83 -9.35
C LEU A 235 9.43 23.04 -8.58
N HIS A 236 9.14 22.86 -7.30
CA HIS A 236 8.67 23.89 -6.38
C HIS A 236 9.77 24.36 -5.43
N GLY A 237 9.72 25.63 -5.03
CA GLY A 237 10.76 26.27 -4.21
C GLY A 237 11.10 25.51 -2.93
N ALA A 238 12.41 25.30 -2.69
CA ALA A 238 12.92 24.67 -1.47
C ALA A 238 13.89 25.58 -0.68
N ALA A 239 13.81 25.55 0.65
CA ALA A 239 14.61 26.45 1.49
C ALA A 239 16.11 26.10 1.52
N VAL A 240 16.47 24.81 1.54
CA VAL A 240 17.88 24.34 1.56
C VAL A 240 18.22 23.50 0.31
N PRO A 241 19.33 23.77 -0.40
CA PRO A 241 19.71 23.02 -1.59
C PRO A 241 20.15 21.59 -1.27
N ARG A 242 19.59 20.64 -2.02
CA ARG A 242 19.89 19.21 -1.97
C ARG A 242 19.69 18.62 -3.37
N GLN A 243 20.36 17.52 -3.71
CA GLN A 243 20.06 16.81 -4.97
C GLN A 243 18.72 16.05 -4.90
N TRP A 244 18.39 15.55 -3.72
CA TRP A 244 17.13 14.85 -3.38
C TRP A 244 16.67 15.40 -2.02
N ALA A 245 15.38 15.76 -1.90
CA ALA A 245 14.78 16.19 -0.64
C ALA A 245 14.96 15.12 0.47
N THR A 246 14.73 15.48 1.73
CA THR A 246 14.62 14.49 2.82
C THR A 246 13.18 14.12 3.07
N HIS A 247 12.98 12.92 3.63
CA HIS A 247 11.71 12.55 4.26
C HIS A 247 11.36 13.54 5.39
N GLY A 248 10.07 13.65 5.68
CA GLY A 248 9.51 14.23 6.89
C GLY A 248 9.53 13.21 8.03
N GLY A 249 9.54 13.71 9.26
CA GLY A 249 9.68 12.93 10.49
C GLY A 249 8.52 13.11 11.47
N GLU A 250 7.43 13.70 11.00
CA GLU A 250 6.16 13.86 11.71
C GLU A 250 5.25 12.63 11.57
N ASP A 251 4.29 12.50 12.49
CA ASP A 251 3.33 11.40 12.53
C ASP A 251 2.49 11.32 11.25
N VAL A 252 2.36 10.12 10.69
CA VAL A 252 1.57 9.84 9.47
C VAL A 252 0.21 9.21 9.79
N PRO A 253 -0.84 9.49 8.99
CA PRO A 253 -2.18 8.98 9.29
C PRO A 253 -2.34 7.50 8.91
N VAL A 254 -3.07 6.77 9.75
CA VAL A 254 -3.53 5.40 9.50
C VAL A 254 -5.05 5.39 9.40
N TYR A 255 -5.57 5.01 8.24
CA TYR A 255 -7.00 4.81 8.00
C TYR A 255 -7.29 3.31 7.92
N ALA A 256 -8.41 2.85 8.50
CA ALA A 256 -8.81 1.45 8.43
C ALA A 256 -10.33 1.29 8.26
N ALA A 257 -10.73 0.29 7.49
CA ALA A 257 -12.10 -0.08 7.21
C ALA A 257 -12.22 -1.60 7.11
N GLY A 258 -13.29 -2.20 7.61
CA GLY A 258 -13.41 -3.66 7.66
C GLY A 258 -14.27 -4.12 8.84
N PRO A 259 -14.10 -5.38 9.29
CA PRO A 259 -14.98 -6.02 10.27
C PRO A 259 -15.30 -5.11 11.46
N HIS A 260 -16.60 -4.83 11.64
CA HIS A 260 -17.07 -3.80 12.55
C HIS A 260 -16.74 -4.09 14.01
N GLY A 261 -16.58 -3.01 14.80
CA GLY A 261 -16.15 -3.09 16.20
C GLY A 261 -14.65 -3.35 16.34
N ILE A 262 -14.16 -4.52 15.89
CA ILE A 262 -12.74 -4.89 16.04
C ILE A 262 -11.80 -3.94 15.30
N THR A 263 -12.13 -3.52 14.06
CA THR A 263 -11.31 -2.58 13.29
C THR A 263 -11.23 -1.21 13.98
N GLN A 264 -12.36 -0.69 14.47
CA GLN A 264 -12.45 0.61 15.14
C GLN A 264 -11.78 0.63 16.52
N ALA A 265 -11.76 -0.50 17.23
CA ALA A 265 -11.10 -0.61 18.52
C ALA A 265 -9.57 -0.64 18.41
N LEU A 266 -9.02 -1.20 17.33
CA LEU A 266 -7.58 -1.34 17.13
C LEU A 266 -6.97 -0.12 16.44
N PHE A 267 -7.59 0.37 15.36
CA PHE A 267 -7.08 1.52 14.60
C PHE A 267 -7.66 2.83 15.14
N SER A 268 -7.26 3.20 16.36
CA SER A 268 -7.64 4.45 17.01
C SER A 268 -6.54 5.02 17.91
N GLY A 269 -6.53 6.35 18.09
CA GLY A 269 -5.50 7.04 18.86
C GLY A 269 -4.16 7.17 18.11
N THR A 270 -3.06 7.20 18.85
CA THR A 270 -1.67 7.25 18.34
C THR A 270 -0.91 6.03 18.80
N PHE A 271 -0.11 5.44 17.92
CA PHE A 271 0.64 4.20 18.18
C PHE A 271 1.92 4.15 17.31
N ASP A 272 2.93 3.41 17.76
CA ASP A 272 4.14 3.15 16.95
C ASP A 272 3.76 2.45 15.63
N GLN A 273 4.44 2.77 14.53
CA GLN A 273 4.23 2.13 13.23
C GLN A 273 4.30 0.59 13.29
N SER A 274 5.14 0.04 14.18
CA SER A 274 5.29 -1.40 14.42
C SER A 274 3.99 -2.07 14.94
N TYR A 275 3.04 -1.31 15.48
CA TYR A 275 1.73 -1.81 15.89
C TYR A 275 0.86 -2.28 14.70
N VAL A 276 0.95 -1.61 13.55
CA VAL A 276 0.11 -1.87 12.37
C VAL A 276 0.10 -3.36 11.95
N PRO A 277 1.26 -4.04 11.74
CA PRO A 277 1.27 -5.47 11.42
C PRO A 277 0.72 -6.37 12.54
N HIS A 278 0.89 -6.03 13.82
CA HIS A 278 0.29 -6.80 14.93
C HIS A 278 -1.24 -6.62 14.97
N ALA A 279 -1.76 -5.41 14.73
CA ALA A 279 -3.19 -5.16 14.62
C ALA A 279 -3.82 -5.94 13.46
N ILE A 280 -3.17 -5.94 12.29
CA ILE A 280 -3.56 -6.76 11.13
C ILE A 280 -3.54 -8.25 11.48
N ALA A 281 -2.46 -8.75 12.12
CA ALA A 281 -2.35 -10.15 12.52
C ALA A 281 -3.43 -10.56 13.55
N TYR A 282 -3.82 -9.65 14.45
CA TYR A 282 -4.89 -9.87 15.43
C TYR A 282 -6.26 -9.98 14.75
N VAL A 283 -6.59 -9.07 13.82
CA VAL A 283 -7.82 -9.16 13.02
C VAL A 283 -7.82 -10.45 12.20
N ALA A 284 -6.76 -10.71 11.44
CA ALA A 284 -6.64 -11.84 10.53
C ALA A 284 -6.40 -13.21 11.21
N CYS A 285 -6.32 -13.29 12.55
CA CYS A 285 -6.00 -14.51 13.29
C CYS A 285 -4.71 -15.21 12.80
N LEU A 286 -3.64 -14.42 12.62
CA LEU A 286 -2.32 -14.87 12.19
C LEU A 286 -1.33 -14.93 13.37
N ALA A 287 -0.19 -15.61 13.15
CA ALA A 287 0.93 -15.69 14.09
C ALA A 287 0.49 -16.02 15.54
N GLU A 288 0.89 -15.22 16.53
CA GLU A 288 0.52 -15.36 17.95
C GLU A 288 -0.99 -15.33 18.23
N HIS A 289 -1.80 -14.86 17.28
CA HIS A 289 -3.26 -14.74 17.40
C HIS A 289 -4.03 -15.87 16.70
N ALA A 290 -3.34 -16.90 16.17
CA ALA A 290 -3.93 -18.01 15.40
C ALA A 290 -4.90 -18.94 16.16
N GLU A 291 -5.08 -18.75 17.48
CA GLU A 291 -6.10 -19.44 18.29
C GLU A 291 -7.36 -18.57 18.54
N ARG A 292 -7.33 -17.25 18.23
CA ARG A 292 -8.43 -16.32 18.54
C ARG A 292 -9.73 -16.73 17.86
N CYS A 293 -9.69 -16.98 16.56
CA CYS A 293 -10.88 -17.34 15.77
C CYS A 293 -11.42 -18.73 16.14
N ARG A 294 -10.55 -19.73 16.38
CA ARG A 294 -10.97 -21.13 16.64
C ARG A 294 -11.85 -21.30 17.89
N ARG A 295 -11.76 -20.38 18.86
CA ARG A 295 -12.66 -20.37 20.01
C ARG A 295 -14.07 -19.90 19.65
N GLN A 296 -14.19 -18.97 18.69
CA GLN A 296 -15.48 -18.46 18.24
C GLN A 296 -16.27 -19.53 17.47
N ASP A 297 -15.59 -20.36 16.66
CA ASP A 297 -16.21 -21.53 16.01
C ASP A 297 -16.79 -22.52 17.05
N ALA A 298 -16.01 -22.85 18.07
CA ALA A 298 -16.42 -23.78 19.13
C ALA A 298 -17.58 -23.22 19.99
N GLU A 299 -17.60 -21.92 20.27
CA GLU A 299 -18.71 -21.27 20.96
C GLU A 299 -19.96 -21.17 20.08
N ALA A 300 -19.83 -20.89 18.78
CA ALA A 300 -20.96 -20.84 17.85
C ALA A 300 -21.62 -22.22 17.68
N VAL A 301 -20.83 -23.29 17.57
CA VAL A 301 -21.30 -24.68 17.54
C VAL A 301 -21.96 -25.09 18.86
N ASN A 302 -21.49 -24.60 20.01
CA ASN A 302 -22.19 -24.84 21.28
C ASN A 302 -23.53 -24.08 21.38
N ARG A 303 -23.61 -22.84 20.86
CA ARG A 303 -24.87 -22.07 20.87
C ARG A 303 -25.93 -22.72 19.98
N SER A 304 -25.60 -23.13 18.75
CA SER A 304 -26.55 -23.79 17.85
C SER A 304 -27.02 -25.17 18.35
N ASN A 305 -26.20 -25.88 19.15
CA ASN A 305 -26.65 -27.07 19.88
C ASN A 305 -27.53 -26.75 21.10
N SER A 306 -27.39 -25.58 21.73
CA SER A 306 -28.17 -25.20 22.93
C SER A 306 -29.60 -24.73 22.62
N ASP A 307 -29.85 -24.15 21.45
CA ASP A 307 -31.20 -23.69 21.04
C ASP A 307 -32.22 -24.84 20.86
N ALA A 308 -31.77 -26.10 20.87
CA ALA A 308 -32.62 -27.27 20.72
C ALA A 308 -33.48 -27.63 21.96
N THR A 309 -33.22 -27.05 23.15
CA THR A 309 -33.96 -27.40 24.39
C THR A 309 -34.26 -26.24 25.35
N PHE A 310 -35.01 -25.23 24.89
CA PHE A 310 -35.55 -24.20 25.79
C PHE A 310 -36.74 -24.71 26.63
N THR A 311 -36.46 -25.45 27.70
CA THR A 311 -37.47 -25.82 28.70
C THR A 311 -37.63 -24.71 29.75
N ALA A 312 -38.86 -24.26 29.97
CA ALA A 312 -39.16 -23.11 30.82
C ALA A 312 -38.99 -23.40 32.33
N GLY A 313 -37.75 -23.30 32.81
CA GLY A 313 -37.44 -23.28 34.24
C GLY A 313 -38.02 -22.05 34.95
N LYS A 314 -38.66 -22.24 36.10
CA LYS A 314 -39.26 -21.14 36.88
C LYS A 314 -38.19 -20.19 37.43
N ALA A 315 -38.51 -18.90 37.46
CA ALA A 315 -37.66 -17.89 38.10
C ALA A 315 -37.48 -18.18 39.60
N GLY A 316 -36.23 -18.36 40.02
CA GLY A 316 -35.84 -18.49 41.43
C GLY A 316 -35.23 -17.19 41.95
N VAL A 317 -35.75 -16.66 43.06
CA VAL A 317 -35.27 -15.42 43.67
C VAL A 317 -34.22 -15.72 44.75
N LEU A 318 -32.95 -15.41 44.44
CA LEU A 318 -31.81 -15.27 45.36
C LEU A 318 -30.90 -14.18 44.78
N GLY A 319 -30.14 -13.40 45.53
CA GLY A 319 -29.97 -13.30 46.98
C GLY A 319 -28.68 -12.52 47.27
N VAL A 320 -28.71 -11.45 48.06
CA VAL A 320 -27.56 -10.53 48.20
C VAL A 320 -26.51 -11.09 49.17
N GLY A 321 -25.25 -11.18 48.74
CA GLY A 321 -24.10 -11.56 49.58
C GLY A 321 -22.76 -11.30 48.87
N PRO A 322 -21.80 -10.57 49.48
CA PRO A 322 -20.54 -10.22 48.82
C PRO A 322 -19.34 -11.06 49.28
N SER A 323 -18.37 -11.27 48.39
CA SER A 323 -16.99 -11.63 48.78
C SER A 323 -15.98 -11.21 47.70
N SER A 324 -15.04 -10.34 48.07
CA SER A 324 -13.87 -10.01 47.25
C SER A 324 -12.74 -11.01 47.49
N GLN A 325 -12.13 -11.52 46.44
CA GLN A 325 -10.73 -11.98 46.45
C GLN A 325 -10.17 -11.93 45.02
N GLY A 326 -8.95 -11.41 44.88
CA GLY A 326 -8.21 -11.41 43.61
C GLY A 326 -7.25 -12.60 43.55
N CYS A 327 -6.94 -13.06 42.33
CA CYS A 327 -5.92 -14.08 42.11
C CYS A 327 -4.58 -13.44 41.72
N SER A 328 -3.49 -13.95 42.31
CA SER A 328 -2.13 -13.56 41.95
C SER A 328 -1.75 -14.08 40.56
N VAL A 329 -0.82 -13.39 39.90
CA VAL A 329 0.00 -13.99 38.84
C VAL A 329 0.91 -15.04 39.49
N ASP A 330 1.10 -16.18 38.84
CA ASP A 330 2.12 -17.17 39.19
C ASP A 330 3.12 -17.30 38.03
N THR A 331 4.41 -17.23 38.34
CA THR A 331 5.48 -17.08 37.36
C THR A 331 6.55 -18.17 37.52
N ASN A 332 6.34 -19.35 36.93
CA ASN A 332 7.42 -20.28 36.55
C ASN A 332 6.94 -21.46 35.69
N ALA A 333 7.28 -21.46 34.39
CA ALA A 333 7.13 -22.64 33.51
C ALA A 333 8.04 -22.59 32.26
N VAL A 334 9.31 -22.18 32.40
CA VAL A 334 10.26 -22.19 31.26
C VAL A 334 10.80 -23.61 31.03
N THR A 335 10.20 -24.35 30.10
CA THR A 335 10.75 -25.62 29.61
C THR A 335 10.80 -25.61 28.08
N ARG A 336 12.00 -25.68 27.51
CA ARG A 336 12.19 -25.73 26.04
C ARG A 336 12.01 -27.15 25.52
N THR A 337 11.01 -27.38 24.68
CA THR A 337 10.93 -28.56 23.80
C THR A 337 11.08 -28.13 22.35
N ALA A 338 12.19 -28.50 21.72
CA ALA A 338 12.37 -28.32 20.28
C ALA A 338 11.50 -29.32 19.51
N ALA A 339 10.62 -28.82 18.64
CA ALA A 339 9.73 -29.64 17.82
C ALA A 339 9.97 -29.34 16.33
N THR A 340 10.55 -30.30 15.61
CA THR A 340 10.67 -30.26 14.15
C THR A 340 9.30 -30.51 13.51
N GLY A 341 8.56 -29.42 13.23
CA GLY A 341 7.27 -29.45 12.55
C GLY A 341 7.36 -28.92 11.12
N GLY A 342 6.91 -29.70 10.13
CA GLY A 342 6.92 -29.28 8.73
C GLY A 342 5.95 -28.12 8.45
N ALA A 343 6.36 -27.18 7.60
CA ALA A 343 5.57 -26.02 7.22
C ALA A 343 4.24 -26.45 6.54
N LYS A 344 3.11 -26.24 7.23
CA LYS A 344 1.78 -26.34 6.64
C LYS A 344 1.42 -25.02 5.97
N SER A 345 0.93 -25.11 4.73
CA SER A 345 0.50 -23.95 3.94
C SER A 345 -0.58 -23.13 4.66
N GLY A 346 -0.33 -21.85 4.86
CA GLY A 346 -1.22 -20.85 5.44
C GLY A 346 -0.84 -19.45 4.97
N ALA A 347 -1.84 -18.59 4.74
CA ALA A 347 -1.77 -17.26 4.12
C ALA A 347 -1.14 -17.21 2.70
N ALA A 348 -1.93 -16.75 1.73
CA ALA A 348 -1.41 -16.32 0.43
C ALA A 348 -0.98 -14.85 0.55
N ILE A 349 0.33 -14.61 0.73
CA ILE A 349 0.94 -13.28 0.75
C ILE A 349 1.24 -12.84 -0.70
N VAL A 350 1.01 -11.56 -1.02
CA VAL A 350 1.23 -10.93 -2.34
C VAL A 350 1.71 -9.48 -2.21
N LEU A 351 2.56 -9.07 -3.15
CA LEU A 351 2.97 -7.68 -3.39
C LEU A 351 2.49 -7.25 -4.79
N ALA A 352 1.77 -6.14 -4.90
CA ALA A 352 1.42 -5.51 -6.17
C ALA A 352 1.69 -4.00 -6.07
N SER A 353 2.88 -3.55 -6.48
CA SER A 353 3.34 -2.17 -6.26
C SER A 353 3.80 -1.53 -7.56
N SER A 354 3.61 -0.23 -7.73
CA SER A 354 4.26 0.50 -8.84
C SER A 354 5.79 0.56 -8.70
N VAL A 355 6.31 0.29 -7.49
CA VAL A 355 7.71 0.45 -7.12
C VAL A 355 8.14 -0.61 -6.12
N LEU A 356 9.16 -1.40 -6.41
CA LEU A 356 9.91 -2.05 -5.33
C LEU A 356 10.88 -1.00 -4.75
N SER A 357 10.50 -0.39 -3.62
CA SER A 357 11.16 0.72 -2.89
C SER A 357 10.61 2.14 -3.22
N ASP A 358 9.46 2.52 -2.61
CA ASP A 358 9.15 3.83 -1.96
C ASP A 358 8.57 4.98 -2.87
N ASN A 359 7.56 5.87 -2.61
CA ASN A 359 6.48 6.12 -1.56
C ASN A 359 5.55 7.46 -1.67
N GLY A 360 4.21 7.48 -1.96
CA GLY A 360 3.12 8.45 -1.43
C GLY A 360 2.76 9.93 -1.90
N SER A 361 1.45 10.34 -2.03
CA SER A 361 0.90 11.75 -2.26
C SER A 361 -0.60 12.03 -1.85
N SER A 362 -1.59 12.74 -2.49
CA SER A 362 -1.89 13.38 -3.82
C SER A 362 -3.00 14.50 -3.82
N LYS A 363 -3.47 14.97 -5.01
CA LYS A 363 -4.74 15.72 -5.27
C LYS A 363 -5.38 15.61 -6.67
N GLN A 364 -6.70 15.73 -6.86
CA GLN A 364 -7.88 15.45 -6.02
C GLN A 364 -9.20 15.68 -6.78
N THR A 365 -10.27 14.91 -6.49
CA THR A 365 -11.68 15.36 -6.68
C THR A 365 -12.56 14.93 -5.49
N ASN A 366 -13.83 15.36 -5.43
CA ASN A 366 -14.66 15.26 -4.22
C ASN A 366 -15.62 14.06 -4.21
N ASN A 367 -15.69 13.31 -3.11
CA ASN A 367 -16.80 12.41 -2.81
C ASN A 367 -17.09 12.31 -1.30
N THR A 368 -18.32 11.93 -0.90
CA THR A 368 -18.85 12.17 0.47
C THR A 368 -18.74 10.99 1.45
N ASN A 369 -17.84 10.05 1.19
CA ASN A 369 -17.54 8.94 2.11
C ASN A 369 -16.48 9.40 3.15
N PRO A 370 -16.65 9.18 4.47
CA PRO A 370 -15.65 9.60 5.47
C PRO A 370 -14.25 8.98 5.26
N LEU A 371 -14.12 7.88 4.51
CA LEU A 371 -12.83 7.29 4.11
C LEU A 371 -12.17 8.00 2.91
N LEU A 372 -12.93 8.76 2.11
CA LEU A 372 -12.44 9.47 0.93
C LEU A 372 -11.98 10.91 1.23
N ASN A 373 -11.98 11.32 2.50
CA ASN A 373 -11.44 12.64 2.89
C ASN A 373 -9.92 12.61 3.09
N LEU A 374 -9.20 12.03 2.12
CA LEU A 374 -7.73 11.89 2.07
C LEU A 374 -6.98 13.23 1.94
N GLY A 375 -7.66 14.37 2.05
CA GLY A 375 -7.05 15.71 2.02
C GLY A 375 -6.04 15.99 3.13
N TYR A 376 -5.90 15.10 4.12
CA TYR A 376 -4.82 15.14 5.13
C TYR A 376 -3.64 14.19 4.81
N ALA A 377 -3.74 13.30 3.82
CA ALA A 377 -2.63 12.45 3.37
C ALA A 377 -1.62 13.22 2.47
N LEU A 378 -1.93 14.47 2.14
CA LEU A 378 -1.24 15.40 1.21
C LEU A 378 0.30 15.50 1.28
N ILE A 379 0.92 15.09 2.38
CA ILE A 379 2.36 15.25 2.69
C ILE A 379 3.02 13.87 2.89
N ALA A 380 2.21 12.82 2.99
CA ALA A 380 2.64 11.53 3.51
C ALA A 380 3.19 10.61 2.41
N ALA A 381 4.31 9.97 2.71
CA ALA A 381 5.01 9.03 1.85
C ALA A 381 4.47 7.61 2.06
N ALA A 382 4.41 6.85 0.98
CA ALA A 382 3.52 5.72 0.72
C ALA A 382 2.03 6.10 0.73
N ALA A 383 1.20 5.24 0.17
CA ALA A 383 0.45 4.46 1.15
C ALA A 383 0.53 2.98 0.82
N MET A 384 0.80 2.20 1.87
CA MET A 384 0.54 0.79 1.93
C MET A 384 -0.97 0.59 2.11
N LEU A 385 -1.60 0.00 1.10
CA LEU A 385 -2.91 -0.63 1.20
C LEU A 385 -2.72 -2.11 1.57
N VAL A 386 -3.07 -2.50 2.80
CA VAL A 386 -3.20 -3.91 3.16
C VAL A 386 -4.66 -4.32 3.02
N VAL A 387 -4.91 -5.33 2.19
CA VAL A 387 -6.19 -6.06 2.16
C VAL A 387 -5.95 -7.43 2.79
N ALA A 388 -6.59 -7.68 3.94
CA ALA A 388 -6.53 -8.94 4.68
C ALA A 388 -7.94 -9.49 4.87
N VAL A 389 -8.21 -10.65 4.28
CA VAL A 389 -9.48 -11.39 4.40
C VAL A 389 -9.28 -12.59 5.32
N THR A 390 -10.30 -12.98 6.10
CA THR A 390 -10.31 -14.18 6.95
C THR A 390 -11.09 -15.33 6.34
#